data_AF-X0WY60-F1
#
_entry.id   AF-X0WY60-F1
#
_cell.length_a   1.000
_cell.length_b   1.000
_cell.length_c   1.000
_cell.angle_alpha   90.00
_cell.angle_beta   90.00
_cell.angle_gamma   90.00
#
_symmetry.space_group_name_H-M   'P 1'
#
loop_
_entity.id
_entity.type
_entity.pdbx_description
1 polymer ?
#
loop_
_entity_poly.entity_id
_entity_poly.type
_entity_poly.pdbx_seq_one_letter_code
_entity_poly.pdbx_strand_id
1 'polypeptide(L)'
;WKPIYEASKRGGVILVAGLGLGVVTSAILRECENVTQVIVIEKSSEVIELVGKHLEKEFGKRLQIINDDIFEWKVPRGSRYTVAWFDIWNNICGDNTKDMSKLKRKFGRKADWKGCWREETCRDANRR
;
A
#
# COMPACT_ATOMS: atom_id res chain seq x y z
N TRP A 1 -9.59 -5.44 -9.29
CA TRP A 1 -8.66 -5.97 -8.25
C TRP A 1 -9.05 -5.40 -6.88
N LYS A 2 -8.88 -6.13 -5.75
CA LYS A 2 -9.34 -5.69 -4.41
C LYS A 2 -8.90 -4.26 -4.00
N PRO A 3 -7.62 -3.85 -4.12
CA PRO A 3 -7.22 -2.50 -3.68
C PRO A 3 -7.86 -1.37 -4.49
N ILE A 4 -7.97 -1.53 -5.81
CA ILE A 4 -8.59 -0.54 -6.71
C ILE A 4 -10.09 -0.42 -6.42
N TYR A 5 -10.78 -1.55 -6.20
CA TYR A 5 -12.19 -1.55 -5.83
C TYR A 5 -12.44 -0.81 -4.51
N GLU A 6 -11.66 -1.08 -3.46
CA GLU A 6 -11.82 -0.40 -2.17
C GLU A 6 -11.44 1.08 -2.25
N ALA A 7 -10.43 1.43 -3.05
CA ALA A 7 -10.05 2.83 -3.28
C ALA A 7 -11.16 3.60 -4.02
N SER A 8 -11.68 3.05 -5.11
CA SER A 8 -12.80 3.63 -5.87
C SER A 8 -14.07 3.77 -5.02
N LYS A 9 -14.35 2.79 -4.16
CA LYS A 9 -15.52 2.84 -3.26
C LYS A 9 -15.39 3.89 -2.15
N ARG A 10 -14.20 4.11 -1.61
CA ARG A 10 -14.00 4.92 -0.39
C ARG A 10 -13.39 6.31 -0.64
N GLY A 11 -12.65 6.49 -1.73
CA GLY A 11 -11.98 7.74 -2.08
C GLY A 11 -10.95 8.20 -1.04
N GLY A 12 -10.65 9.49 -1.02
CA GLY A 12 -9.79 10.11 0.01
C GLY A 12 -8.31 9.71 -0.10
N VAL A 13 -7.64 9.58 1.05
CA VAL A 13 -6.21 9.28 1.11
C VAL A 13 -5.97 7.78 1.23
N ILE A 14 -5.16 7.25 0.31
CA ILE A 14 -4.80 5.84 0.22
C ILE A 14 -3.35 5.66 0.67
N LEU A 15 -3.09 4.68 1.51
CA LEU A 15 -1.74 4.22 1.83
C LEU A 15 -1.44 2.96 1.03
N VAL A 16 -0.28 2.93 0.37
CA VAL A 16 0.28 1.75 -0.28
C VAL A 16 1.66 1.49 0.31
N ALA A 17 1.94 0.27 0.77
CA ALA A 17 3.29 -0.14 1.14
C ALA A 17 3.84 -1.06 0.05
N GLY A 18 5.03 -0.74 -0.44
CA GLY A 18 5.62 -1.34 -1.64
C GLY A 18 5.19 -0.59 -2.90
N LEU A 19 6.17 -0.13 -3.67
CA LEU A 19 5.99 0.51 -4.96
C LEU A 19 6.06 -0.53 -6.09
N GLY A 20 7.08 -1.38 -6.07
CA GLY A 20 7.36 -2.33 -7.16
C GLY A 20 7.41 -1.62 -8.51
N LEU A 21 6.67 -2.14 -9.50
CA LEU A 21 6.52 -1.52 -10.83
C LEU A 21 5.49 -0.37 -10.87
N GLY A 22 4.93 0.02 -9.73
CA GLY A 22 3.96 1.13 -9.66
C GLY A 22 2.54 0.77 -10.09
N VAL A 23 2.26 -0.49 -10.44
CA VAL A 23 0.99 -0.90 -11.06
C VAL A 23 -0.23 -0.56 -10.19
N VAL A 24 -0.20 -0.89 -8.90
CA VAL A 24 -1.33 -0.59 -7.98
C VAL A 24 -1.52 0.91 -7.82
N THR A 25 -0.42 1.63 -7.55
CA THR A 25 -0.43 3.10 -7.36
C THR A 25 -0.98 3.82 -8.58
N SER A 26 -0.48 3.49 -9.77
CA SER A 26 -0.91 4.10 -11.03
C SER A 26 -2.37 3.77 -11.36
N ALA A 27 -2.80 2.53 -11.16
CA ALA A 27 -4.20 2.15 -11.39
C ALA A 27 -5.15 2.92 -10.46
N ILE A 28 -4.82 3.04 -9.17
CA ILE A 28 -5.63 3.82 -8.22
C ILE A 28 -5.72 5.28 -8.65
N LEU A 29 -4.59 5.92 -9.00
CA LEU A 29 -4.57 7.35 -9.35
C LEU A 29 -5.25 7.67 -10.68
N ARG A 30 -5.23 6.73 -11.64
CA ARG A 30 -5.88 6.87 -12.96
C ARG A 30 -7.36 6.54 -12.95
N GLU A 31 -7.77 5.50 -12.21
CA GLU A 31 -9.12 4.94 -12.30
C GLU A 31 -10.06 5.40 -11.17
N CYS A 32 -9.52 5.88 -10.04
CA CYS A 32 -10.33 6.29 -8.89
C CYS A 32 -10.42 7.81 -8.77
N GLU A 33 -11.46 8.41 -9.34
CA GLU A 33 -11.65 9.88 -9.37
C GLU A 33 -11.78 10.51 -7.97
N ASN A 34 -12.38 9.78 -7.02
CA ASN A 34 -12.60 10.25 -5.65
C ASN A 34 -11.38 10.09 -4.73
N VAL A 35 -10.27 9.54 -5.22
CA VAL A 35 -9.00 9.46 -4.48
C VAL A 35 -8.28 10.79 -4.54
N THR A 36 -8.05 11.41 -3.39
CA THR A 36 -7.39 12.72 -3.31
C THR A 36 -5.87 12.60 -3.35
N GLN A 37 -5.33 11.54 -2.75
CA GLN A 37 -3.89 11.32 -2.67
C GLN A 37 -3.55 9.84 -2.43
N VAL A 38 -2.46 9.37 -3.02
CA VAL A 38 -1.82 8.10 -2.67
C VAL A 38 -0.49 8.40 -1.99
N ILE A 39 -0.27 7.81 -0.81
CA ILE A 39 1.00 7.84 -0.08
C ILE A 39 1.62 6.46 -0.18
N VAL A 40 2.78 6.38 -0.81
CA VAL A 40 3.56 5.15 -0.95
C VAL A 40 4.69 5.13 0.07
N ILE A 41 4.80 4.04 0.82
CA ILE A 41 5.97 3.74 1.65
C ILE A 41 6.78 2.66 0.94
N GLU A 42 7.96 3.01 0.45
CA GLU A 42 8.86 2.11 -0.28
C GLU A 42 10.24 2.07 0.39
N LYS A 43 10.77 0.87 0.59
CA LYS A 43 12.02 0.66 1.32
C LYS A 43 13.26 0.81 0.45
N SER A 44 13.22 0.36 -0.80
CA SER A 44 14.34 0.46 -1.75
C SER A 44 14.37 1.85 -2.39
N SER A 45 15.44 2.59 -2.13
CA SER A 45 15.72 3.84 -2.84
C SER A 45 15.94 3.62 -4.34
N GLU A 46 16.48 2.47 -4.75
CA GLU A 46 16.66 2.14 -6.17
C GLU A 46 15.32 1.98 -6.90
N VAL A 47 14.32 1.36 -6.26
CA VAL A 47 12.97 1.24 -6.83
C VAL A 47 12.31 2.61 -6.97
N ILE A 48 12.50 3.50 -6.00
CA ILE A 48 11.98 4.89 -6.08
C ILE A 48 12.67 5.65 -7.21
N GLU A 49 13.99 5.50 -7.34
CA GLU A 49 14.75 6.14 -8.41
C GLU A 49 14.29 5.66 -9.80
N LEU A 50 14.11 4.35 -9.96
CA LEU A 50 13.76 3.73 -11.25
C LEU A 50 12.29 3.95 -11.64
N VAL A 51 11.35 3.85 -10.69
CA VAL A 51 9.90 3.85 -10.96
C VAL A 51 9.24 5.10 -10.39
N GLY A 52 9.57 5.46 -9.15
CA GLY A 52 8.92 6.53 -8.40
C GLY A 52 8.97 7.87 -9.11
N LYS A 53 10.15 8.26 -9.63
CA LYS A 53 10.33 9.53 -10.36
C LYS A 53 9.39 9.70 -11.56
N HIS A 54 9.12 8.61 -12.28
CA HIS A 54 8.20 8.63 -13.42
C HIS A 54 6.77 8.91 -12.94
N LEU A 55 6.33 8.23 -11.88
CA LEU A 55 4.99 8.41 -11.33
C LEU A 55 4.79 9.77 -10.67
N GLU A 56 5.80 10.30 -9.99
CA GLU A 56 5.74 11.65 -9.41
C GLU A 56 5.60 12.72 -10.49
N LYS A 57 6.28 12.55 -11.64
CA LYS A 57 6.11 13.42 -12.81
C LYS A 57 4.69 13.33 -13.39
N GLU A 58 4.12 12.13 -13.43
CA GLU A 58 2.76 11.91 -13.97
C GLU A 58 1.66 12.45 -13.04
N PHE A 59 1.73 12.16 -11.75
CA PHE A 59 0.64 12.41 -10.81
C PHE A 59 0.84 13.63 -9.92
N GLY A 60 2.04 14.21 -9.91
CA GLY A 60 2.38 15.41 -9.13
C GLY A 60 1.95 15.28 -7.67
N LYS A 61 1.22 16.28 -7.18
CA LYS A 61 0.78 16.38 -5.78
C LYS A 61 -0.19 15.29 -5.33
N ARG A 62 -0.79 14.52 -6.25
CA ARG A 62 -1.67 13.39 -5.88
C ARG A 62 -0.87 12.16 -5.46
N LEU A 63 0.44 12.13 -5.68
CA LEU A 63 1.33 11.07 -5.23
C LEU A 63 2.39 11.63 -4.28
N GLN A 64 2.59 10.92 -3.17
CA GLN A 64 3.73 11.15 -2.28
C GLN A 64 4.45 9.81 -2.06
N ILE A 65 5.74 9.76 -2.35
CA ILE A 65 6.58 8.59 -2.08
C ILE A 65 7.49 8.91 -0.90
N ILE A 66 7.51 8.02 0.09
CA ILE A 66 8.35 8.13 1.28
C ILE A 66 9.29 6.92 1.29
N ASN A 67 10.59 7.19 1.32
CA ASN A 67 11.58 6.13 1.45
C ASN A 67 11.72 5.70 2.92
N ASP A 68 11.01 4.65 3.31
CA ASP A 68 11.04 4.10 4.67
C ASP A 68 10.59 2.63 4.67
N ASP A 69 10.86 1.93 5.76
CA ASP A 69 10.32 0.59 6.02
C ASP A 69 8.92 0.72 6.63
N ILE A 70 7.89 0.14 5.99
CA ILE A 70 6.52 0.21 6.49
C ILE A 70 6.35 -0.35 7.91
N PHE A 71 7.21 -1.26 8.37
CA PHE A 71 7.15 -1.78 9.74
C PHE A 71 7.67 -0.76 10.77
N GLU A 72 8.65 0.05 10.41
CA GLU A 72 9.29 1.03 11.30
C GLU A 72 8.71 2.44 11.15
N TRP A 73 8.18 2.78 9.97
CA TRP A 73 7.65 4.10 9.65
C TRP A 73 6.61 4.57 10.67
N LYS A 74 6.84 5.74 11.25
CA LYS A 74 5.95 6.33 12.25
C LYS A 74 4.84 7.09 11.54
N VAL A 75 3.65 6.51 11.57
CA VAL A 75 2.46 7.15 11.01
C VAL A 75 2.26 8.52 11.67
N PRO A 76 2.23 9.63 10.91
CA PRO A 76 2.08 10.96 11.47
C PRO A 76 0.82 11.09 12.33
N ARG A 77 0.90 11.92 13.37
CA ARG A 77 -0.21 12.12 14.30
C ARG A 77 -1.38 12.76 13.55
N GLY A 78 -2.57 12.18 13.72
CA GLY A 78 -3.79 12.67 13.05
C GLY A 78 -4.00 12.15 11.64
N SER A 79 -3.04 11.42 11.05
CA SER A 79 -3.24 10.79 9.74
C SER A 79 -4.33 9.71 9.80
N ARG A 80 -5.20 9.73 8.79
CA ARG A 80 -6.21 8.70 8.54
C ARG A 80 -6.25 8.37 7.06
N TYR A 81 -6.33 7.08 6.76
CA TYR A 81 -6.41 6.52 5.42
C TYR A 81 -7.77 5.85 5.25
N THR A 82 -8.37 5.93 4.08
CA THR A 82 -9.59 5.16 3.77
C THR A 82 -9.23 3.71 3.42
N VAL A 83 -8.06 3.52 2.81
CA VAL A 83 -7.52 2.23 2.38
C VAL A 83 -6.03 2.17 2.73
N ALA A 84 -5.60 1.05 3.32
CA ALA A 84 -4.20 0.67 3.44
C ALA A 84 -3.96 -0.67 2.71
N TRP A 85 -3.16 -0.64 1.67
CA TRP A 85 -2.76 -1.82 0.89
C TRP A 85 -1.28 -2.15 1.14
N PHE A 86 -0.99 -3.41 1.44
CA PHE A 86 0.38 -3.87 1.71
C PHE A 86 0.82 -4.88 0.65
N ASP A 87 1.86 -4.55 -0.11
CA ASP A 87 2.35 -5.30 -1.27
C ASP A 87 3.88 -5.38 -1.26
N ILE A 88 4.43 -6.09 -0.26
CA ILE A 88 5.86 -6.02 0.08
C ILE A 88 6.57 -7.39 0.12
N TRP A 89 5.87 -8.49 -0.18
CA TRP A 89 6.42 -9.85 -0.03
C TRP A 89 6.86 -10.42 -1.36
N ASN A 90 8.15 -10.79 -1.46
CA ASN A 90 8.73 -11.44 -2.64
C ASN A 90 8.25 -12.87 -2.84
N ASN A 91 8.05 -13.61 -1.74
CA ASN A 91 7.58 -14.99 -1.74
C ASN A 91 6.18 -15.04 -1.14
N ILE A 92 5.32 -15.93 -1.62
CA ILE A 92 3.98 -16.13 -1.08
C ILE A 92 3.98 -17.40 -0.24
N CYS A 93 4.11 -17.27 1.08
CA CYS A 93 4.14 -18.39 2.02
C CYS A 93 3.41 -18.10 3.34
N GLY A 94 3.23 -19.15 4.14
CA GLY A 94 2.52 -19.09 5.43
C GLY A 94 3.12 -18.11 6.45
N ASP A 95 4.44 -17.97 6.47
CA ASP A 95 5.15 -17.09 7.41
C ASP A 95 4.76 -15.62 7.26
N ASN A 96 4.42 -15.18 6.04
CA ASN A 96 3.99 -13.81 5.76
C ASN A 96 2.74 -13.40 6.56
N THR A 97 1.90 -14.36 6.97
CA THR A 97 0.67 -14.06 7.72
C THR A 97 0.95 -13.34 9.05
N LYS A 98 2.12 -13.56 9.68
CA LYS A 98 2.55 -12.87 10.89
C LYS A 98 2.76 -11.38 10.62
N ASP A 99 3.48 -11.07 9.55
CA ASP A 99 3.75 -9.71 9.09
C ASP A 99 2.48 -8.99 8.63
N MET A 100 1.63 -9.68 7.85
CA MET A 100 0.33 -9.17 7.45
C MET A 100 -0.53 -8.79 8.66
N SER A 101 -0.54 -9.63 9.69
CA SER A 101 -1.27 -9.36 10.94
C SER A 101 -0.67 -8.19 11.72
N LYS A 102 0.67 -8.07 11.75
CA LYS A 102 1.38 -6.94 12.36
C LYS A 102 1.00 -5.61 11.68
N LEU A 103 0.99 -5.56 10.35
CA LEU A 103 0.61 -4.37 9.58
C LEU A 103 -0.87 -4.02 9.78
N LYS A 104 -1.77 -5.00 9.66
CA LYS A 104 -3.20 -4.76 9.90
C LYS A 104 -3.48 -4.23 11.30
N ARG A 105 -2.76 -4.70 12.32
CA ARG A 105 -2.82 -4.18 13.69
C ARG A 105 -2.28 -2.75 13.78
N LYS A 106 -1.10 -2.49 13.19
CA LYS A 106 -0.48 -1.14 13.15
C LYS A 106 -1.42 -0.09 12.57
N PHE A 107 -2.16 -0.46 11.51
CA PHE A 107 -3.10 0.44 10.82
C PHE A 107 -4.56 0.30 11.29
N GLY A 108 -4.83 -0.48 12.35
CA GLY A 108 -6.20 -0.83 12.76
C GLY A 108 -7.13 0.38 12.99
N ARG A 109 -6.64 1.41 13.68
CA ARG A 109 -7.37 2.68 13.94
C ARG A 109 -7.00 3.81 12.97
N LYS A 110 -6.09 3.55 12.02
CA LYS A 110 -5.52 4.54 11.10
C LYS A 110 -6.03 4.39 9.68
N ALA A 111 -6.55 3.21 9.34
CA ALA A 111 -7.12 2.93 8.04
C ALA A 111 -8.52 2.34 8.19
N ASP A 112 -9.48 2.72 7.34
CA ASP A 112 -10.83 2.16 7.40
C ASP A 112 -10.83 0.72 6.87
N TRP A 113 -10.21 0.49 5.72
CA TRP A 113 -9.97 -0.84 5.17
C TRP A 113 -8.48 -1.16 5.04
N LYS A 114 -8.13 -2.44 5.23
CA LYS A 114 -6.74 -2.94 5.15
C LYS A 114 -6.69 -4.27 4.36
N GLY A 115 -5.76 -4.40 3.43
CA GLY A 115 -5.53 -5.63 2.68
C GLY A 115 -4.07 -5.89 2.38
N CYS A 116 -3.72 -7.14 2.14
CA CYS A 116 -2.36 -7.56 1.79
C CYS A 116 -2.36 -8.35 0.48
N TRP A 117 -1.29 -8.22 -0.31
CA TRP A 117 -1.06 -9.03 -1.50
C TRP A 117 -1.05 -10.52 -1.16
N ARG A 118 -1.85 -11.30 -1.90
CA ARG A 118 -1.95 -12.78 -1.76
C ARG A 118 -2.21 -13.31 -0.34
N GLU A 119 -2.88 -12.53 0.51
CA GLU A 119 -3.15 -12.93 1.89
C GLU A 119 -3.87 -14.28 2.01
N GLU A 120 -4.87 -14.52 1.16
CA GLU A 120 -5.65 -15.77 1.18
C GLU A 120 -4.76 -16.98 0.90
N THR A 121 -3.90 -16.89 -0.12
CA THR A 121 -2.90 -17.92 -0.44
C THR A 121 -1.93 -18.15 0.72
N CYS A 122 -1.46 -17.10 1.39
CA CYS A 122 -0.60 -17.23 2.57
C CYS A 122 -1.33 -17.92 3.73
N ARG A 123 -2.61 -17.61 3.95
CA ARG A 123 -3.43 -18.26 4.98
C ARG A 123 -3.66 -19.74 4.69
N ASP A 124 -3.92 -20.09 3.44
CA ASP A 124 -4.11 -21.49 3.04
C ASP A 124 -2.83 -22.31 3.14
N ALA A 125 -1.66 -21.69 2.91
CA ALA A 125 -0.36 -22.34 3.13
C ALA A 125 -0.10 -22.70 4.60
N ASN A 126 -0.72 -22.02 5.57
CA ASN A 126 -0.64 -22.36 7.00
C ASN A 126 -1.66 -23.39 7.46
N ARG A 127 -2.65 -23.73 6.62
CA ARG A 127 -3.69 -24.73 6.93
C ARG A 127 -3.31 -26.14 6.47
N ARG A 128 -2.23 -26.26 5.71
CA ARG A 128 -1.66 -27.51 5.21
C ARG A 128 -0.50 -27.92 6.11
#